data_AF-A0A0J1B425-F1
#
_entry.id   AF-A0A0J1B425-F1
#
_cell.length_a   1.000
_cell.length_b   1.000
_cell.length_c   1.000
_cell.angle_alpha   90.00
_cell.angle_beta   90.00
_cell.angle_gamma   90.00
#
_symmetry.space_group_name_H-M   'P 1'
#
loop_
_entity.id
_entity.type
_entity.pdbx_description
1 polymer ?
#
loop_
_entity_poly.entity_id
_entity_poly.type
_entity_poly.pdbx_seq_one_letter_code
_entity_poly.pdbx_strand_id
1 'polypeptide(L)'
;MARIGIFFGLVLCGLTVAALSVTTEKSYTQFVPMMFGIPLLFLGVVGLNPHRRMSATVVALTLGMLGFGCGAIRFVVLMVERAAGEDINPLSFRLVVAMTVVCLVFALMAMIWVRKRRERKSQSVNLEQPPPETNLSTDDHETTAVPDASISAASDEDPLSSSAATSANPYQSPRVIENSTETR
;
A
#
# COMPACT_ATOMS: atom_id res chain seq x y z
N MET A 1 -6.18 -1.16 11.56
CA MET A 1 -6.67 -1.10 10.16
C MET A 1 -7.35 -2.39 9.75
N ALA A 2 -6.70 -3.55 9.86
CA ALA A 2 -7.33 -4.86 9.59
C ALA A 2 -8.70 -5.03 10.27
N ARG A 3 -8.80 -4.70 11.57
CA ARG A 3 -10.06 -4.75 12.34
C ARG A 3 -11.19 -3.88 11.75
N ILE A 4 -10.87 -2.73 11.16
CA ILE A 4 -11.85 -1.84 10.54
C ILE A 4 -12.38 -2.46 9.25
N GLY A 5 -11.50 -2.97 8.38
CA GLY A 5 -11.93 -3.68 7.16
C GLY A 5 -12.82 -4.88 7.46
N ILE A 6 -12.48 -5.65 8.50
CA ILE A 6 -13.30 -6.77 8.98
C ILE A 6 -14.67 -6.27 9.48
N PHE A 7 -14.70 -5.23 10.30
CA PHE A 7 -15.95 -4.69 10.83
C PHE A 7 -16.88 -4.19 9.71
N PHE A 8 -16.35 -3.40 8.76
CA PHE A 8 -17.13 -2.89 7.63
C PHE A 8 -17.59 -4.00 6.68
N GLY A 9 -16.76 -5.01 6.43
CA GLY A 9 -17.17 -6.16 5.64
C GLY A 9 -18.28 -6.99 6.33
N LEU A 10 -18.21 -7.15 7.66
CA LEU A 10 -19.26 -7.82 8.43
C LEU A 10 -20.55 -7.00 8.42
N VAL A 11 -20.46 -5.67 8.53
CA VAL A 11 -21.62 -4.77 8.44
C VAL A 11 -22.29 -4.88 7.06
N LEU A 12 -21.51 -4.91 5.97
CA LEU A 12 -22.06 -5.06 4.61
C LEU A 12 -22.73 -6.43 4.41
N CYS A 13 -22.13 -7.52 4.89
CA CYS A 13 -22.77 -8.84 4.87
C CYS A 13 -24.03 -8.87 5.73
N GLY A 14 -23.96 -8.33 6.96
CA GLY A 14 -25.09 -8.25 7.88
C GLY A 14 -26.25 -7.43 7.32
N LEU A 15 -25.96 -6.35 6.59
CA LEU A 15 -26.97 -5.54 5.90
C LEU A 15 -27.74 -6.37 4.87
N THR A 16 -27.07 -7.20 4.07
CA THR A 16 -27.73 -8.10 3.11
C THR A 16 -28.56 -9.17 3.83
N VAL A 17 -28.04 -9.77 4.90
CA VAL A 17 -28.79 -10.79 5.68
C VAL A 17 -30.04 -10.18 6.30
N ALA A 18 -29.92 -8.99 6.90
CA ALA A 18 -31.06 -8.25 7.45
C ALA A 18 -32.09 -7.90 6.36
N ALA A 19 -31.62 -7.45 5.19
CA ALA A 19 -32.47 -7.16 4.05
C ALA A 19 -33.31 -8.38 3.64
N LEU A 20 -32.64 -9.52 3.44
CA LEU A 20 -33.27 -10.79 3.05
C LEU A 20 -34.21 -11.34 4.13
N SER A 21 -34.00 -10.99 5.40
CA SER A 21 -34.86 -11.44 6.50
C SER A 21 -36.17 -10.65 6.58
N VAL A 22 -36.17 -9.39 6.12
CA VAL A 22 -37.32 -8.49 6.21
C VAL A 22 -38.26 -8.61 5.01
N THR A 23 -37.76 -9.08 3.86
CA THR A 23 -38.52 -9.13 2.60
C THR A 23 -38.63 -10.53 2.03
N THR A 24 -39.82 -10.88 1.54
CA THR A 24 -40.05 -12.11 0.76
C THR A 24 -39.71 -11.93 -0.72
N GLU A 25 -39.72 -10.68 -1.21
CA GLU A 25 -39.33 -10.34 -2.58
C GLU A 25 -37.80 -10.34 -2.72
N LYS A 26 -37.29 -11.33 -3.45
CA LYS A 26 -35.86 -11.50 -3.70
C LYS A 26 -35.46 -10.68 -4.92
N SER A 27 -34.84 -9.53 -4.70
CA SER A 27 -34.24 -8.73 -5.78
C SER A 27 -32.73 -8.98 -5.86
N TYR A 28 -32.20 -9.12 -7.07
CA TYR A 28 -30.76 -9.29 -7.31
C TYR A 28 -29.89 -8.17 -6.70
N THR A 29 -30.45 -6.96 -6.58
CA THR A 29 -29.79 -5.79 -5.98
C THR A 29 -29.44 -5.98 -4.50
N GLN A 30 -30.15 -6.86 -3.79
CA GLN A 30 -29.91 -7.13 -2.36
C GLN A 30 -28.59 -7.86 -2.11
N PHE A 31 -28.05 -8.55 -3.12
CA PHE A 31 -26.77 -9.26 -3.05
C PHE A 31 -25.55 -8.38 -3.35
N VAL A 32 -25.77 -7.16 -3.85
CA VAL A 32 -24.68 -6.24 -4.20
C VAL A 32 -23.81 -5.90 -2.98
N PRO A 33 -24.36 -5.52 -1.80
CA PRO A 33 -23.55 -5.23 -0.62
C PRO A 33 -22.71 -6.45 -0.18
N MET A 34 -23.24 -7.66 -0.31
CA MET A 34 -22.53 -8.91 -0.01
C MET A 34 -21.37 -9.19 -1.00
N MET A 35 -21.58 -8.93 -2.29
CA MET A 35 -20.52 -9.07 -3.31
C MET A 35 -19.32 -8.16 -3.03
N PHE A 36 -19.54 -6.97 -2.48
CA PHE A 36 -18.45 -6.09 -2.04
C PHE A 36 -17.95 -6.43 -0.63
N GLY A 37 -18.84 -6.89 0.26
CA GLY A 37 -18.55 -7.23 1.64
C GLY A 37 -17.58 -8.39 1.79
N ILE A 38 -17.75 -9.48 1.03
CA ILE A 38 -16.89 -10.67 1.13
C ILE A 38 -15.43 -10.37 0.76
N PRO A 39 -15.12 -9.74 -0.39
CA PRO A 39 -13.75 -9.36 -0.69
C PRO A 39 -13.20 -8.34 0.31
N LEU A 40 -14.02 -7.39 0.79
CA LEU A 40 -13.61 -6.46 1.86
C LEU A 40 -13.23 -7.17 3.16
N LEU A 41 -14.01 -8.17 3.57
CA LEU A 41 -13.71 -9.04 4.72
C LEU A 41 -12.38 -9.76 4.50
N PHE A 42 -12.22 -10.39 3.33
CA PHE A 42 -11.01 -11.14 2.99
C PHE A 42 -9.77 -10.24 3.01
N LEU A 43 -9.85 -9.04 2.43
CA LEU A 43 -8.77 -8.05 2.48
C LEU A 43 -8.50 -7.56 3.90
N GLY A 44 -9.55 -7.45 4.73
CA GLY A 44 -9.44 -7.17 6.15
C GLY A 44 -8.60 -8.23 6.87
N VAL A 45 -8.90 -9.51 6.64
CA VAL A 45 -8.20 -10.66 7.25
C VAL A 45 -6.76 -10.78 6.74
N VAL A 46 -6.55 -10.72 5.42
CA VAL A 46 -5.21 -10.75 4.82
C VAL A 46 -4.36 -9.55 5.29
N GLY A 47 -5.00 -8.42 5.59
CA GLY A 47 -4.38 -7.23 6.14
C GLY A 47 -3.87 -7.36 7.58
N LEU A 48 -4.15 -8.46 8.29
CA LEU A 48 -3.53 -8.72 9.61
C LEU A 48 -2.02 -8.95 9.49
N ASN A 49 -1.54 -9.45 8.35
CA ASN A 49 -0.12 -9.70 8.13
C ASN A 49 0.65 -8.37 7.94
N PRO A 50 1.63 -8.05 8.81
CA PRO A 50 2.37 -6.79 8.74
C PRO A 50 3.14 -6.65 7.42
N HIS A 51 3.64 -7.77 6.87
CA HIS A 51 4.39 -7.82 5.61
C HIS A 51 3.55 -7.37 4.39
N ARG A 52 2.25 -7.68 4.34
CA ARG A 52 1.36 -7.35 3.19
C ARG A 52 0.34 -6.25 3.51
N ARG A 53 0.43 -5.63 4.69
CA ARG A 53 -0.55 -4.66 5.19
C ARG A 53 -0.74 -3.46 4.27
N MET A 54 0.34 -3.01 3.61
CA MET A 54 0.28 -1.83 2.75
C MET A 54 -0.54 -2.10 1.48
N SER A 55 -0.23 -3.18 0.76
CA SER A 55 -0.97 -3.57 -0.45
C SER A 55 -2.43 -3.87 -0.13
N ALA A 56 -2.71 -4.62 0.94
CA ALA A 56 -4.08 -4.94 1.34
C ALA A 56 -4.92 -3.68 1.63
N THR A 57 -4.33 -2.66 2.26
CA THR A 57 -5.08 -1.43 2.59
C THR A 57 -5.40 -0.61 1.34
N VAL A 58 -4.47 -0.53 0.37
CA VAL A 58 -4.71 0.19 -0.88
C VAL A 58 -5.79 -0.50 -1.70
N VAL A 59 -5.73 -1.83 -1.83
CA VAL A 59 -6.77 -2.58 -2.56
C VAL A 59 -8.12 -2.49 -1.84
N ALA A 60 -8.13 -2.48 -0.50
CA ALA A 60 -9.38 -2.30 0.23
C ALA A 60 -9.97 -0.91 -0.02
N LEU A 61 -9.13 0.13 -0.06
CA LEU A 61 -9.55 1.49 -0.39
C LEU A 61 -10.10 1.60 -1.81
N THR A 62 -9.45 0.99 -2.81
CA THR A 62 -9.96 1.02 -4.20
C THR A 62 -11.28 0.27 -4.31
N LEU A 63 -11.43 -0.84 -3.59
CA LEU A 63 -12.68 -1.59 -3.56
C LEU A 63 -13.81 -0.83 -2.85
N GLY A 64 -13.50 -0.13 -1.75
CA GLY A 64 -14.45 0.74 -1.06
C GLY A 64 -14.91 1.91 -1.92
N MET A 65 -13.97 2.53 -2.65
CA MET A 65 -14.27 3.58 -3.64
C MET A 65 -15.13 3.06 -4.79
N LEU A 66 -14.84 1.85 -5.29
CA LEU A 66 -15.62 1.21 -6.34
C LEU A 66 -17.06 0.90 -5.87
N GLY A 67 -17.20 0.37 -4.64
CA GLY A 67 -18.50 0.14 -4.01
C GLY A 67 -19.30 1.43 -3.83
N PHE A 68 -18.63 2.50 -3.38
CA PHE A 68 -19.25 3.82 -3.30
C PHE A 68 -19.67 4.35 -4.67
N GLY A 69 -18.82 4.27 -5.69
CA GLY A 69 -19.14 4.70 -7.05
C GLY A 69 -20.33 3.94 -7.65
N CYS A 70 -20.34 2.61 -7.51
CA CYS A 70 -21.44 1.77 -7.95
C CYS A 70 -22.76 2.14 -7.24
N GLY A 71 -22.72 2.30 -5.92
CA GLY A 71 -23.88 2.71 -5.15
C GLY A 71 -24.34 4.13 -5.48
N ALA A 72 -23.43 5.08 -5.70
CA ALA A 72 -23.74 6.47 -6.02
C ALA A 72 -24.43 6.58 -7.38
N ILE A 73 -23.93 5.86 -8.39
CA ILE A 73 -24.58 5.79 -9.71
C ILE A 73 -26.00 5.24 -9.56
N ARG A 74 -26.18 4.14 -8.82
CA ARG A 74 -27.50 3.56 -8.57
C ARG A 74 -28.42 4.49 -7.80
N PHE A 75 -27.90 5.23 -6.83
CA PHE A 75 -28.66 6.23 -6.08
C PHE A 75 -29.17 7.35 -6.99
N VAL A 76 -28.33 7.85 -7.90
CA VAL A 76 -28.72 8.87 -8.88
C VAL A 76 -29.79 8.34 -9.84
N VAL A 77 -29.62 7.12 -10.37
CA VAL A 77 -30.62 6.49 -11.25
C VAL A 77 -31.98 6.38 -10.54
N LEU A 78 -31.99 5.85 -9.31
CA LEU A 78 -33.22 5.75 -8.51
C LEU A 78 -33.83 7.12 -8.20
N MET A 79 -33.01 8.16 -8.00
CA MET A 79 -33.52 9.52 -7.79
C MET A 79 -34.19 10.09 -9.05
N VAL A 80 -33.63 9.81 -10.22
CA VAL A 80 -34.21 10.23 -11.51
C VAL A 80 -35.51 9.47 -11.79
N GLU A 81 -35.55 8.16 -11.60
CA GLU A 81 -36.77 7.34 -11.73
C GLU A 81 -37.87 7.84 -10.78
N ARG A 82 -37.49 8.23 -9.55
CA ARG A 82 -38.45 8.78 -8.57
C ARG A 82 -39.01 10.12 -9.02
N ALA A 83 -38.18 10.97 -9.62
CA ALA A 83 -38.60 12.26 -10.16
C ALA A 83 -39.48 12.11 -11.41
N ALA A 84 -39.29 11.03 -12.18
CA ALA A 84 -40.12 10.67 -13.32
C ALA A 84 -41.50 10.09 -12.92
N GLY A 85 -41.73 9.85 -11.62
CA GLY A 85 -43.00 9.34 -11.11
C GLY A 85 -43.12 7.81 -11.10
N GLU A 86 -42.01 7.09 -11.24
CA GLU A 86 -42.00 5.63 -11.23
C GLU A 86 -42.05 5.08 -9.80
N ASP A 87 -42.81 3.99 -9.59
CA ASP A 87 -42.98 3.38 -8.28
C ASP A 87 -41.73 2.58 -7.91
N ILE A 88 -40.88 3.20 -7.09
CA ILE A 88 -39.65 2.56 -6.61
C ILE A 88 -39.90 1.81 -5.31
N ASN A 89 -39.46 0.56 -5.30
CA ASN A 89 -39.41 -0.25 -4.09
C ASN A 89 -38.62 0.46 -2.97
N PRO A 90 -39.28 0.86 -1.86
CA PRO A 90 -38.64 1.67 -0.81
C PRO A 90 -37.52 0.91 -0.10
N LEU A 91 -37.59 -0.42 -0.10
CA LEU A 91 -36.57 -1.29 0.48
C LEU A 91 -35.29 -1.28 -0.36
N SER A 92 -35.38 -1.41 -1.69
CA SER A 92 -34.24 -1.32 -2.60
C SER A 92 -33.54 0.03 -2.47
N PHE A 93 -34.31 1.11 -2.37
CA PHE A 93 -33.77 2.45 -2.16
C PHE A 93 -32.99 2.55 -0.83
N ARG A 94 -33.58 2.09 0.28
CA ARG A 94 -32.92 2.08 1.59
C ARG A 94 -31.62 1.27 1.59
N LEU A 95 -31.58 0.14 0.88
CA LEU A 95 -30.37 -0.69 0.79
C LEU A 95 -29.25 0.00 0.01
N VAL A 96 -29.57 0.62 -1.12
CA VAL A 96 -28.59 1.38 -1.91
C VAL A 96 -28.04 2.55 -1.08
N VAL A 97 -28.90 3.25 -0.35
CA VAL A 97 -28.47 4.33 0.57
C VAL A 97 -27.60 3.79 1.69
N ALA A 98 -28.00 2.71 2.37
CA ALA A 98 -27.21 2.13 3.44
C ALA A 98 -25.84 1.65 2.94
N MET A 99 -25.79 0.96 1.80
CA MET A 99 -24.54 0.52 1.19
C MET A 99 -23.63 1.70 0.82
N THR A 100 -24.16 2.74 0.17
CA THR A 100 -23.38 3.92 -0.23
C THR A 100 -22.78 4.63 0.98
N VAL A 101 -23.56 4.84 2.03
CA VAL A 101 -23.08 5.46 3.27
C VAL A 101 -21.98 4.62 3.92
N VAL A 102 -22.18 3.30 4.03
CA VAL A 102 -21.18 2.39 4.62
C VAL A 102 -19.89 2.39 3.79
N CYS A 103 -19.97 2.33 2.46
CA CYS A 103 -18.82 2.41 1.56
C CYS A 103 -18.12 3.76 1.62
N LEU A 104 -18.87 4.88 1.70
CA LEU A 104 -18.32 6.22 1.83
C LEU A 104 -17.51 6.37 3.12
N VAL A 105 -18.11 6.02 4.27
CA VAL A 105 -17.45 6.12 5.58
C VAL A 105 -16.19 5.27 5.60
N PHE A 106 -16.25 4.05 5.08
CA PHE A 106 -15.08 3.19 4.95
C PHE A 106 -13.98 3.81 4.07
N ALA A 107 -14.34 4.30 2.88
CA ALA A 107 -13.41 4.90 1.95
C ALA A 107 -12.74 6.15 2.53
N LEU A 108 -13.48 7.01 3.22
CA LEU A 108 -12.95 8.20 3.91
C LEU A 108 -11.96 7.81 5.01
N MET A 109 -12.33 6.85 5.86
CA MET A 109 -11.44 6.36 6.93
C MET A 109 -10.15 5.76 6.37
N ALA A 110 -10.26 4.96 5.32
CA ALA A 110 -9.10 4.39 4.63
C ALA A 110 -8.23 5.49 3.98
N MET A 111 -8.85 6.51 3.37
CA MET A 111 -8.16 7.61 2.70
C MET A 111 -7.39 8.49 3.69
N ILE A 112 -8.03 8.89 4.80
CA ILE A 112 -7.39 9.67 5.87
C ILE A 112 -6.15 8.94 6.38
N TRP A 113 -6.25 7.61 6.55
CA TRP A 113 -5.12 6.84 7.01
C TRP A 113 -3.97 6.75 6.01
N VAL A 114 -4.28 6.55 4.72
CA VAL A 114 -3.28 6.54 3.66
C VAL A 114 -2.57 7.90 3.57
N ARG A 115 -3.32 9.02 3.67
CA ARG A 115 -2.74 10.38 3.69
C ARG A 115 -1.81 10.59 4.88
N LYS A 116 -2.30 10.32 6.10
CA LYS A 116 -1.51 10.45 7.34
C LYS A 116 -0.24 9.58 7.32
N ARG A 117 -0.28 8.44 6.64
CA ARG A 117 0.91 7.58 6.48
C ARG A 117 1.89 8.11 5.43
N ARG A 118 1.40 8.72 4.35
CA ARG A 118 2.25 9.34 3.32
C ARG A 118 3.06 10.49 3.90
N GLU A 119 2.43 11.33 4.73
CA GLU A 119 3.09 12.44 5.43
C GLU A 119 4.27 11.97 6.31
N ARG A 120 4.10 10.87 7.06
CA ARG A 120 5.17 10.31 7.90
C ARG A 120 6.38 9.82 7.10
N LYS A 121 6.16 9.29 5.89
CA LYS A 121 7.26 8.84 5.01
C LYS A 121 8.04 10.03 4.45
N SER A 122 7.37 11.14 4.13
CA SER A 122 8.04 12.33 3.63
C SER A 122 8.89 13.01 4.72
N GLN A 123 8.45 12.96 5.98
CA GLN A 123 9.19 13.55 7.10
C GLN A 123 10.49 12.79 7.42
N SER A 124 10.49 11.47 7.33
CA SER A 124 11.71 10.67 7.57
C SER A 124 12.78 10.90 6.50
N VAL A 125 12.40 11.16 5.25
CA VAL A 125 13.36 11.45 4.17
C VAL A 125 14.06 12.80 4.38
N ASN A 126 13.38 13.77 4.99
CA ASN A 126 13.95 15.10 5.21
C ASN A 126 14.96 15.12 6.37
N LEU A 127 14.79 14.28 7.41
CA LEU A 127 15.73 14.18 8.53
C LEU A 127 17.04 13.47 8.19
N GLU A 128 17.07 12.64 7.16
CA GLU A 128 18.25 11.86 6.78
C GLU A 128 19.14 12.58 5.76
N GLN A 129 18.81 13.83 5.40
CA GLN A 129 19.69 14.65 4.58
C GLN A 129 20.83 15.20 5.46
N PRO A 130 22.08 14.71 5.31
CA PRO A 130 23.19 15.23 6.08
C PRO A 130 23.36 16.73 5.81
N PRO A 131 23.79 17.52 6.82
CA PRO A 131 23.99 18.96 6.65
C PRO A 131 24.95 19.19 5.47
N PRO A 132 24.70 20.21 4.63
CA PRO A 132 25.56 20.52 3.50
C PRO A 132 26.97 20.76 4.03
N GLU A 133 27.91 19.90 3.64
CA GLU A 133 29.32 20.08 3.92
C GLU A 133 29.71 21.46 3.43
N THR A 134 29.98 22.34 4.39
CA THR A 134 30.45 23.70 4.14
C THR A 134 31.88 23.54 3.64
N ASN A 135 32.05 23.51 2.32
CA ASN A 135 33.36 23.54 1.68
C ASN A 135 34.07 24.83 2.10
N LEU A 136 34.91 24.72 3.13
CA LEU A 136 35.82 25.77 3.55
C LEU A 136 36.93 25.83 2.49
N SER A 137 36.85 26.87 1.66
CA SER A 137 37.81 27.20 0.63
C SER A 137 39.19 27.45 1.25
N THR A 138 40.17 26.64 0.87
CA THR A 138 41.59 26.90 1.04
C THR A 138 41.99 27.96 0.02
N ASP A 139 42.49 29.11 0.49
CA ASP A 139 43.25 30.08 -0.33
C ASP A 139 44.58 30.44 0.37
N ASP A 140 45.66 30.13 -0.35
CA ASP A 140 46.94 30.82 -0.56
C ASP A 140 47.94 31.18 0.57
N HIS A 141 49.15 30.60 0.49
CA HIS A 141 50.37 31.33 0.05
C HIS A 141 51.66 30.45 -0.07
N GLU A 142 52.21 30.37 -1.28
CA GLU A 142 53.58 30.75 -1.73
C GLU A 142 54.89 30.29 -1.01
N THR A 143 55.59 29.36 -1.67
CA THR A 143 57.03 29.26 -2.05
C THR A 143 58.18 29.64 -1.07
N THR A 144 59.09 28.69 -0.75
CA THR A 144 60.56 28.84 -0.96
C THR A 144 61.35 27.50 -0.94
N ALA A 145 62.36 27.47 -1.82
CA ALA A 145 63.43 26.54 -2.25
C ALA A 145 64.14 25.48 -1.33
N VAL A 146 64.30 24.25 -1.89
CA VAL A 146 65.50 23.38 -2.20
C VAL A 146 66.63 23.14 -1.14
N PRO A 147 67.51 22.09 -1.23
CA PRO A 147 67.37 20.61 -1.25
C PRO A 147 68.19 19.91 -0.12
N ASP A 148 68.09 18.58 0.06
CA ASP A 148 69.28 17.69 0.05
C ASP A 148 68.97 16.18 0.14
N ALA A 149 69.94 15.43 -0.35
CA ALA A 149 69.99 14.01 -0.72
C ALA A 149 69.64 12.96 0.35
N SER A 150 69.24 11.75 -0.08
CA SER A 150 70.04 10.51 0.05
C SER A 150 69.23 9.20 -0.12
N ILE A 151 69.59 8.44 -1.17
CA ILE A 151 69.99 7.01 -1.14
C ILE A 151 68.93 5.87 -1.02
N SER A 152 69.07 4.96 -2.00
CA SER A 152 68.80 3.50 -2.06
C SER A 152 67.36 2.99 -2.19
N ALA A 153 67.08 1.85 -2.82
CA ALA A 153 67.64 1.02 -3.91
C ALA A 153 66.87 -0.31 -3.82
N ALA A 154 66.29 -0.79 -4.94
CA ALA A 154 65.77 -2.14 -5.20
C ALA A 154 64.61 -2.66 -4.28
N SER A 155 63.60 -3.40 -4.72
CA SER A 155 63.54 -4.46 -5.74
C SER A 155 62.08 -4.77 -6.11
N ASP A 156 61.88 -5.14 -7.37
CA ASP A 156 60.97 -6.18 -7.93
C ASP A 156 59.82 -6.80 -7.11
N GLU A 157 58.60 -6.76 -7.67
CA GLU A 157 57.77 -7.91 -8.13
C GLU A 157 56.25 -7.64 -8.07
N ASP A 158 55.62 -7.57 -9.26
CA ASP A 158 54.20 -7.92 -9.53
C ASP A 158 54.01 -9.46 -9.34
N PRO A 159 52.79 -10.08 -9.26
CA PRO A 159 51.48 -9.63 -9.76
C PRO A 159 50.21 -10.06 -8.93
N LEU A 160 49.03 -9.59 -9.40
CA LEU A 160 47.70 -10.25 -9.36
C LEU A 160 47.12 -10.78 -8.02
N SER A 161 46.06 -10.13 -7.53
CA SER A 161 44.82 -10.84 -7.17
C SER A 161 43.59 -9.95 -7.05
N SER A 162 42.62 -10.30 -7.88
CA SER A 162 41.21 -9.91 -7.84
C SER A 162 40.53 -10.53 -6.61
N SER A 163 39.80 -9.75 -5.81
CA SER A 163 38.56 -10.24 -5.20
C SER A 163 37.65 -9.08 -4.75
N ALA A 164 36.61 -8.91 -5.54
CA ALA A 164 35.33 -8.27 -5.29
C ALA A 164 35.03 -7.82 -3.84
N ALA A 165 35.04 -6.49 -3.64
CA ALA A 165 34.25 -5.86 -2.59
C ALA A 165 32.76 -6.13 -2.87
N THR A 166 32.20 -7.01 -2.05
CA THR A 166 30.80 -7.41 -2.06
C THR A 166 29.92 -6.20 -1.80
N SER A 167 29.23 -5.72 -2.84
CA SER A 167 28.14 -4.75 -2.71
C SER A 167 27.01 -5.42 -1.93
N ALA A 168 26.71 -4.93 -0.73
CA ALA A 168 25.59 -5.36 0.08
C ALA A 168 24.27 -4.98 -0.61
N ASN A 169 23.77 -5.85 -1.49
CA ASN A 169 22.46 -5.69 -2.12
C ASN A 169 21.42 -6.52 -1.36
N PRO A 170 20.44 -5.91 -0.67
CA PRO A 170 19.48 -6.61 0.20
C PRO A 170 18.44 -7.46 -0.54
N TYR A 171 18.50 -7.54 -1.87
CA TYR A 171 17.59 -8.35 -2.70
C TYR A 171 18.18 -9.69 -3.16
N GLN A 172 19.37 -10.06 -2.69
CA GLN A 172 19.97 -11.33 -3.08
C GLN A 172 19.33 -12.49 -2.32
N SER A 173 18.35 -13.15 -2.95
CA SER A 173 17.73 -14.38 -2.45
C SER A 173 18.79 -15.48 -2.27
N PRO A 174 18.67 -16.35 -1.24
CA PRO A 174 19.66 -17.38 -0.96
C PRO A 174 19.89 -18.27 -2.17
N ARG A 175 21.15 -18.40 -2.62
CA ARG A 175 21.52 -19.41 -3.61
C ARG A 175 21.27 -20.78 -3.00
N VAL A 176 20.35 -21.53 -3.59
CA VAL A 176 20.17 -22.96 -3.33
C VAL A 176 21.45 -23.65 -3.79
N ILE A 177 22.18 -24.23 -2.85
CA ILE A 177 23.32 -25.10 -3.13
C ILE A 177 22.72 -26.46 -3.50
N GLU A 178 22.60 -26.76 -4.78
CA GLU A 178 22.32 -28.12 -5.25
C GLU A 178 23.57 -28.97 -5.05
N ASN A 179 23.59 -29.75 -3.96
CA ASN A 179 24.55 -30.84 -3.81
C ASN A 179 24.11 -32.00 -4.71
N SER A 180 24.65 -32.05 -5.92
CA SER A 180 24.67 -33.27 -6.73
C SER A 180 25.56 -34.30 -6.04
N THR A 181 24.94 -35.18 -5.24
CA THR A 181 25.62 -36.36 -4.72
C THR A 181 25.43 -37.47 -5.75
N GLU A 182 26.45 -37.61 -6.57
CA GLU A 182 26.77 -38.76 -7.41
C GLU A 182 26.95 -40.03 -6.56
N THR A 183 26.80 -41.21 -7.19
CA THR A 183 27.03 -42.59 -6.72
C THR A 183 25.86 -43.33 -6.03
N ARG A 184 25.20 -44.23 -6.77
CA ARG A 184 25.64 -45.64 -6.89
C ARG A 184 24.90 -46.38 -8.01
#